data_AF-A0A0R3PQM7-F1
#
_entry.id   AF-A0A0R3PQM7-F1
#
_cell.length_a   1.000
_cell.length_b   1.000
_cell.length_c   1.000
_cell.angle_alpha   90.00
_cell.angle_beta   90.00
_cell.angle_gamma   90.00
#
_symmetry.space_group_name_H-M   'P 1'
#
loop_
_entity.id
_entity.type
_entity.pdbx_description
1 polymer ?
#
loop_
_entity_poly.entity_id
_entity_poly.type
_entity_poly.pdbx_seq_one_letter_code
_entity_poly.pdbx_strand_id
1 'polypeptide(L)' 'MDGDPQLARFLQQLQSETQRQKFTEQVHTLTGRCWDICFADYRPPSKLDGKTSTCLQVYTLLEKCCEL' A
#
# COMPACT_ATOMS: atom_id res chain seq x y z
N MET A 1 33.34 -2.16 23.33
CA MET A 1 32.09 -1.47 22.93
C MET A 1 30.97 -2.51 23.07
N ASP A 2 30.55 -2.78 24.31
CA ASP A 2 29.34 -3.56 24.54
C ASP A 2 28.17 -2.64 24.22
N GLY A 3 27.60 -2.81 23.02
CA GLY A 3 26.40 -2.08 22.62
C GLY A 3 25.24 -2.50 23.50
N ASP A 4 24.57 -1.52 24.12
CA ASP A 4 23.43 -1.77 24.99
C ASP A 4 22.38 -2.63 24.26
N PRO A 5 22.04 -3.83 24.76
CA PRO A 5 21.11 -4.74 24.09
C PRO A 5 19.69 -4.16 23.97
N GLN A 6 19.31 -3.22 24.85
CA GLN A 6 18.04 -2.50 24.75
C GLN A 6 18.06 -1.54 23.56
N LEU A 7 19.18 -0.84 23.33
CA LEU A 7 19.36 0.04 22.18
C LEU A 7 19.30 -0.74 20.86
N ALA A 8 19.97 -1.90 20.79
CA ALA A 8 19.94 -2.74 19.59
C ALA A 8 18.51 -3.20 19.23
N ARG A 9 17.72 -3.61 20.23
CA ARG A 9 16.31 -3.99 20.03
C ARG A 9 15.45 -2.82 19.57
N PHE A 10 15.66 -1.64 20.17
CA PHE A 10 14.95 -0.43 19.78
C PHE A 10 15.25 -0.04 18.32
N LEU A 11 16.52 -0.12 17.89
CA LEU A 11 16.90 0.15 16.49
C LEU A 11 16.24 -0.84 15.52
N GLN A 12 16.17 -2.12 15.87
CA GLN A 12 15.48 -3.12 15.06
C GLN A 12 13.98 -2.83 14.94
N GLN A 13 13.33 -2.42 16.03
CA GLN A 13 11.92 -2.02 16.02
C GLN A 13 11.70 -0.79 15.12
N LEU A 14 12.53 0.25 15.27
CA LEU A 14 12.45 1.44 14.43
C LEU A 14 12.58 1.11 12.94
N GLN A 15 13.49 0.21 12.57
CA GLN A 15 13.62 -0.23 11.18
C GLN A 15 12.35 -0.92 10.67
N SER A 16 11.76 -1.81 11.48
CA SER A 16 10.51 -2.48 11.11
C SER A 16 9.33 -1.51 10.97
N GLU A 17 9.21 -0.54 11.88
CA GLU A 17 8.20 0.52 11.80
C GLU A 17 8.39 1.39 10.55
N THR A 18 9.64 1.75 10.25
CA THR A 18 9.98 2.56 9.06
C THR A 18 9.57 1.85 7.78
N GLN A 19 9.84 0.55 7.67
CA GLN A 19 9.42 -0.24 6.51
C GLN A 19 7.91 -0.34 6.41
N ARG A 20 7.22 -0.54 7.54
CA ARG A 20 5.74 -0.56 7.54
C ARG A 20 5.17 0.78 7.08
N GLN A 21 5.69 1.90 7.58
CA GLN A 21 5.23 3.23 7.19
C GLN A 21 5.36 3.47 5.69
N LYS A 22 6.52 3.15 5.10
CA LYS A 22 6.75 3.26 3.65
C LYS A 22 5.76 2.40 2.85
N PHE A 23 5.54 1.16 3.28
CA PHE A 23 4.57 0.29 2.63
C PHE A 23 3.14 0.83 2.74
N THR A 24 2.75 1.30 3.92
CA THR A 24 1.45 1.93 4.15
C THR A 24 1.25 3.14 3.24
N GLU A 25 2.25 4.00 3.09
CA GLU A 25 2.20 5.15 2.17
C GLU A 25 2.02 4.72 0.70
N GLN A 26 2.77 3.70 0.25
CA GLN A 26 2.63 3.15 -1.09
C GLN A 26 1.23 2.57 -1.34
N VAL A 27 0.71 1.79 -0.38
CA VAL A 27 -0.64 1.23 -0.46
C VAL A 27 -1.70 2.32 -0.51
N HIS A 28 -1.60 3.37 0.32
CA HIS A 28 -2.55 4.49 0.28
C HIS A 28 -2.52 5.22 -1.07
N THR A 29 -1.32 5.47 -1.61
CA THR A 29 -1.15 6.13 -2.90
C THR A 29 -1.77 5.31 -4.03
N LEU A 30 -1.44 4.02 -4.10
CA LEU A 30 -2.00 3.07 -5.06
C LEU A 30 -3.53 2.98 -4.93
N THR A 31 -4.03 2.87 -3.71
CA THR A 31 -5.46 2.75 -3.43
C THR A 31 -6.21 4.00 -3.89
N GLY A 32 -5.67 5.19 -3.63
CA GLY A 32 -6.25 6.45 -4.09
C GLY A 32 -6.35 6.52 -5.62
N ARG A 33 -5.25 6.20 -6.32
CA ARG A 33 -5.24 6.18 -7.80
C ARG A 33 -6.22 5.16 -8.38
N CYS A 34 -6.21 3.94 -7.85
CA CYS A 34 -7.14 2.90 -8.25
C CYS A 34 -8.60 3.34 -8.00
N TRP A 35 -8.84 4.09 -6.92
CA TRP A 35 -10.16 4.63 -6.62
C TRP A 35 -10.60 5.64 -7.67
N ASP A 36 -9.78 6.65 -7.97
CA ASP A 36 -10.08 7.70 -8.94
C ASP A 36 -10.35 7.17 -10.35
N ILE A 37 -9.75 6.03 -10.70
CA ILE A 37 -9.86 5.43 -12.03
C ILE A 37 -11.02 4.43 -12.10
N CYS A 38 -11.12 3.51 -11.13
CA CYS A 38 -12.04 2.38 -11.22
C CYS A 38 -13.43 2.68 -10.65
N PHE A 39 -13.60 3.75 -9.89
CA PHE A 39 -14.89 4.17 -9.34
C PHE A 39 -15.36 5.47 -10.00
N ALA A 40 -16.50 5.39 -10.70
CA ALA A 40 -17.11 6.57 -11.32
C ALA A 40 -17.80 7.49 -10.29
N ASP A 41 -18.29 6.93 -9.19
CA ASP A 41 -18.93 7.63 -8.09
C ASP A 41 -18.06 7.55 -6.83
N TYR A 42 -17.85 8.68 -6.14
CA TYR A 42 -17.09 8.72 -4.89
C TYR A 42 -17.75 8.02 -3.70
N ARG A 43 -18.96 7.47 -3.88
CA ARG A 43 -19.65 6.70 -2.84
C ARG A 43 -19.21 5.24 -2.88
N PRO A 44 -18.72 4.68 -1.76
CA PRO A 44 -18.36 3.26 -1.70
C PRO A 44 -19.61 2.39 -1.92
N PRO A 45 -19.62 1.50 -2.92
CA PRO A 45 -20.72 0.57 -3.12
C PRO A 45 -20.68 -0.52 -2.04
N SER A 46 -21.85 -1.04 -1.65
CA SER A 46 -21.94 -2.13 -0.66
C SER A 46 -21.35 -3.45 -1.17
N LYS A 47 -21.19 -3.58 -2.48
CA LYS A 47 -20.52 -4.72 -3.14
C LYS A 47 -19.73 -4.19 -4.34
N LEU A 48 -18.52 -4.72 -4.52
CA LEU A 48 -17.76 -4.54 -5.75
C LEU A 48 -18.46 -5.29 -6.88
N ASP A 49 -18.81 -4.60 -7.96
CA ASP A 49 -19.27 -5.23 -9.19
C ASP A 49 -18.07 -5.82 -9.97
N GLY A 50 -18.37 -6.74 -10.89
CA GLY A 50 -17.34 -7.47 -11.64
C GLY A 50 -16.46 -6.57 -12.49
N LYS A 51 -16.96 -5.42 -12.97
CA LYS A 51 -16.17 -4.49 -13.79
C LYS A 51 -15.17 -3.74 -12.92
N THR A 52 -15.60 -3.23 -11.77
CA THR A 52 -14.70 -2.58 -10.81
C THR A 52 -13.67 -3.56 -10.25
N SER A 53 -14.05 -4.80 -9.93
CA SER A 53 -13.09 -5.84 -9.51
C SER A 53 -12.03 -6.12 -10.58
N THR A 54 -12.44 -6.22 -11.85
CA THR A 54 -11.52 -6.45 -12.97
C THR A 54 -10.62 -5.24 -13.19
N CYS A 55 -11.17 -4.02 -13.12
CA CYS A 55 -10.40 -2.77 -13.22
C CYS A 55 -9.31 -2.70 -12.14
N LEU A 56 -9.67 -2.97 -10.88
CA LEU A 56 -8.70 -2.98 -9.77
C LEU A 56 -7.58 -4.01 -10.01
N GLN A 57 -7.91 -5.23 -10.46
CA GLN A 57 -6.90 -6.24 -10.77
C GLN A 57 -5.95 -5.80 -11.89
N VAL A 58 -6.49 -5.25 -12.97
CA VAL A 58 -5.70 -4.80 -14.12
C VAL A 58 -4.79 -3.63 -13.74
N TYR A 59 -5.31 -2.61 -13.05
CA TYR A 59 -4.53 -1.43 -12.66
C TYR A 59 -3.46 -1.75 -11.61
N THR A 60 -3.76 -2.64 -10.66
CA THR A 60 -2.75 -3.08 -9.66
C THR A 60 -1.60 -3.84 -10.31
N LEU A 61 -1.84 -4.54 -11.43
CA LEU A 61 -0.80 -5.20 -12.21
C LEU A 61 -0.01 -4.21 -13.09
N LEU A 62 -0.69 -3.22 -13.67
CA LEU A 62 -0.05 -2.20 -14.52
C LEU A 62 0.92 -1.31 -13.75
N GLU A 63 0.59 -0.82 -12.56
CA GLU A 63 1.55 -0.05 -11.76
C GLU A 63 2.75 -0.92 -11.34
N LYS A 64 2.53 -2.19 -10.97
CA LYS A 64 3.63 -3.13 -10.66
C LYS A 64 4.50 -3.51 -11.87
N CYS A 65 3.97 -3.44 -13.08
CA CYS A 65 4.73 -3.71 -14.32
C CYS A 65 5.42 -2.47 -14.91
N CYS A 66 4.94 -1.26 -14.60
CA CYS A 66 5.51 0.00 -15.11
C CYS A 66 6.59 0.60 -14.18
N GLU A 67 6.70 0.13 -12.93
CA GLU A 67 7.79 0.47 -11.99
C GLU A 67 8.99 -0.51 -12.07
N LEU A 68 9.11 -1.33 -13.12
CA LEU A 68 10.27 -2.22 -13.37
C LEU A 68 11.11 -1.76 -14.57
#